data_AF-A0A4Q3RGZ5-F1
#
_entry.id   AF-A0A4Q3RGZ5-F1
#
_cell.length_a   1.000
_cell.length_b   1.000
_cell.length_c   1.000
_cell.angle_alpha   90.00
_cell.angle_beta   90.00
_cell.angle_gamma   90.00
#
_symmetry.space_group_name_H-M   'P 1'
#
loop_
_entity.id
_entity.type
_entity.pdbx_description
1 polymer ?
#
loop_
_entity_poly.entity_id
_entity_poly.type
_entity_poly.pdbx_seq_one_letter_code
_entity_poly.pdbx_strand_id
1 'polypeptide(L)'
;YILIGIAIFILILAIVNFINLSTALSIKRSKEIGMRKVLGVGRPGLTMQLFTETAVFTILGVVTACLLVNPVLTLFSRYIPQGISFSLGDARLMVFLGAITVLTTLLAGFYPARVLTSLIPVLSLKGISNTGSPSNLGLRKGLIVFQFTVSLVFIIGTFVMNRQISYMRTADKGFKTDAILTVQNWGDEHDKMKLLVQKVKKLPGVDDAVLQRDNPMGFAETSQRLEYKGEREGELEVIMKTGDERFIPFYKMKLVAGRNILGSDSASEMIVNESCARAMGYPNPADAVGKFFQPMQ
;
A
#
# COMPACT_ATOMS: atom_id res chain seq x y z
N TYR A 1 -2.09 -12.10 -3.69
CA TYR A 1 -2.98 -11.51 -4.73
C TYR A 1 -2.67 -10.04 -5.01
N ILE A 2 -2.57 -9.17 -4.00
CA ILE A 2 -2.30 -7.72 -4.20
C ILE A 2 -1.05 -7.44 -5.04
N LEU A 3 0.08 -8.10 -4.75
CA LEU A 3 1.35 -7.91 -5.49
C LEU A 3 1.24 -8.25 -6.99
N ILE A 4 0.53 -9.33 -7.34
CA ILE A 4 0.30 -9.71 -8.74
C ILE A 4 -0.58 -8.67 -9.43
N GLY A 5 -1.61 -8.16 -8.74
CA GLY A 5 -2.45 -7.08 -9.26
C GLY A 5 -1.65 -5.82 -9.58
N ILE A 6 -0.76 -5.41 -8.67
CA ILE A 6 0.15 -4.28 -8.89
C ILE A 6 1.08 -4.54 -10.08
N ALA A 7 1.66 -5.74 -10.19
CA ALA A 7 2.55 -6.08 -11.29
C ALA A 7 1.86 -6.03 -12.67
N ILE A 8 0.66 -6.62 -12.79
CA ILE A 8 -0.14 -6.56 -14.02
C ILE A 8 -0.49 -5.10 -14.35
N PHE A 9 -0.83 -4.31 -13.34
CA PHE A 9 -1.20 -2.92 -13.52
C PHE A 9 -0.01 -2.06 -14.03
N ILE A 10 1.17 -2.23 -13.46
CA ILE A 10 2.40 -1.57 -13.92
C ILE A 10 2.74 -1.99 -15.36
N LEU A 11 2.56 -3.27 -15.70
CA LEU A 11 2.78 -3.78 -17.06
C LEU A 11 1.84 -3.10 -18.07
N ILE A 12 0.55 -2.95 -17.74
CA ILE A 12 -0.43 -2.25 -18.58
C ILE A 12 0.01 -0.79 -18.80
N LEU A 13 0.46 -0.09 -17.75
CA LEU A 13 0.96 1.27 -17.88
C LEU A 13 2.18 1.36 -18.79
N ALA A 14 3.13 0.44 -18.67
CA ALA A 14 4.30 0.38 -19.53
C ALA A 14 3.91 0.14 -20.99
N ILE A 15 2.96 -0.77 -21.26
CA ILE A 15 2.42 -1.02 -22.60
C ILE A 15 1.76 0.23 -23.17
N VAL A 16 0.87 0.88 -22.42
CA VAL A 16 0.20 2.12 -22.85
C VAL A 16 1.22 3.23 -23.14
N ASN A 17 2.24 3.36 -22.29
CA ASN A 17 3.30 4.34 -22.50
C ASN A 17 4.10 4.07 -23.78
N PHE A 18 4.47 2.81 -24.01
CA PHE A 18 5.17 2.40 -25.21
C PHE A 18 4.33 2.65 -26.46
N ILE A 19 3.03 2.31 -26.43
CA ILE A 19 2.08 2.59 -27.52
C ILE A 19 2.05 4.09 -27.83
N ASN A 20 1.96 4.94 -26.80
CA ASN A 20 1.93 6.39 -26.95
C ASN A 20 3.21 6.93 -27.59
N LEU A 21 4.38 6.46 -27.13
CA LEU A 21 5.69 6.86 -27.65
C LEU A 21 5.92 6.37 -29.08
N SER A 22 5.67 5.08 -29.34
CA SER A 22 5.84 4.44 -30.64
C SER A 22 4.93 5.06 -31.71
N THR A 23 3.68 5.40 -31.33
CA THR A 23 2.76 6.11 -32.23
C THR A 23 3.26 7.52 -32.56
N ALA A 24 3.81 8.26 -31.59
CA ALA A 24 4.37 9.59 -31.82
C ALA A 24 5.61 9.56 -32.73
N LEU A 25 6.49 8.56 -32.55
CA LEU A 25 7.66 8.34 -33.40
C LEU A 25 7.26 7.92 -34.83
N SER A 26 6.22 7.10 -34.96
CA SER A 26 5.68 6.67 -36.26
C SER A 26 5.19 7.83 -37.12
N ILE A 27 4.64 8.89 -36.51
CA ILE A 27 4.26 10.13 -37.22
C ILE A 27 5.50 10.84 -37.77
N LYS A 28 6.60 10.92 -36.99
CA LYS A 28 7.86 11.50 -37.47
C LYS A 28 8.46 10.69 -38.62
N ARG A 29 8.33 9.37 -38.58
CA ARG A 29 8.78 8.43 -39.63
C ARG A 29 7.80 8.29 -40.81
N SER A 30 6.70 9.05 -40.82
CA SER A 30 5.65 8.93 -41.85
C SER A 30 6.14 9.13 -43.28
N LYS A 31 7.13 10.01 -43.50
CA LYS A 31 7.74 10.24 -44.83
C LYS A 31 8.50 9.01 -45.34
N GLU A 32 9.31 8.38 -44.50
CA GLU A 32 10.07 7.17 -44.83
C GLU A 32 9.13 6.01 -45.19
N ILE A 33 8.07 5.85 -44.39
CA ILE A 33 7.04 4.84 -44.59
C ILE A 33 6.20 5.12 -45.84
N GLY A 34 5.90 6.39 -46.12
CA GLY A 34 5.24 6.82 -47.36
C GLY A 34 6.05 6.45 -48.59
N MET A 35 7.36 6.70 -48.59
CA MET A 35 8.26 6.27 -49.67
C MET A 35 8.28 4.75 -49.83
N ARG A 36 8.37 3.98 -48.74
CA ARG A 36 8.35 2.51 -48.79
C ARG A 36 7.05 1.95 -49.38
N LYS A 37 5.89 2.54 -49.06
CA LYS A 37 4.61 2.17 -49.68
C LYS A 37 4.59 2.45 -51.18
N VAL A 38 5.20 3.56 -51.63
CA VAL A 38 5.34 3.91 -53.07
C VAL A 38 6.29 2.95 -53.78
N LEU A 39 7.35 2.49 -53.10
CA LEU A 39 8.28 1.46 -53.59
C LEU A 39 7.70 0.03 -53.56
N GLY A 40 6.41 -0.13 -53.26
CA GLY A 40 5.71 -1.42 -53.33
C GLY A 40 5.75 -2.26 -52.05
N VAL A 41 6.25 -1.74 -50.92
CA VAL A 41 6.19 -2.47 -49.65
C VAL A 41 4.74 -2.59 -49.20
N GLY A 42 4.22 -3.83 -49.22
CA GLY A 42 2.87 -4.15 -48.80
C GLY A 42 2.63 -3.90 -47.31
N ARG A 43 1.35 -3.73 -46.94
CA ARG A 43 0.89 -3.60 -45.54
C ARG A 43 1.48 -4.66 -44.58
N PRO A 44 1.52 -5.96 -44.90
CA PRO A 44 2.06 -6.97 -43.98
C PRO A 44 3.56 -6.83 -43.72
N GLY A 45 4.35 -6.39 -44.71
CA GLY A 45 5.78 -6.16 -44.54
C GLY A 45 6.08 -5.03 -43.54
N LEU A 46 5.29 -3.96 -43.61
CA LEU A 46 5.39 -2.84 -42.68
C LEU A 46 4.97 -3.22 -41.25
N THR A 47 3.90 -4.01 -41.13
CA THR A 47 3.43 -4.52 -39.84
C THR A 47 4.46 -5.46 -39.19
N MET A 48 5.04 -6.38 -39.97
CA MET A 48 6.05 -7.32 -39.46
C MET A 48 7.30 -6.60 -38.97
N GLN A 49 7.75 -5.57 -39.70
CA GLN A 49 8.90 -4.74 -39.28
C GLN A 49 8.63 -4.08 -37.91
N LEU A 50 7.44 -3.54 -37.69
CA LEU A 50 7.09 -2.86 -36.44
C LEU A 50 6.94 -3.83 -35.26
N PHE A 51 6.39 -5.03 -35.49
CA PHE A 51 6.37 -6.08 -34.49
C PHE A 51 7.77 -6.54 -34.13
N THR A 52 8.68 -6.62 -35.10
CA THR A 52 10.09 -6.98 -34.86
C THR A 52 10.79 -5.89 -34.05
N GLU A 53 10.58 -4.60 -34.37
CA GLU A 53 11.13 -3.49 -33.58
C GLU A 53 10.61 -3.52 -32.13
N THR A 54 9.30 -3.73 -31.95
CA THR A 54 8.67 -3.87 -30.63
C THR A 54 9.22 -5.08 -29.86
N ALA A 55 9.43 -6.21 -30.55
CA ALA A 55 9.98 -7.43 -29.95
C ALA A 55 11.41 -7.19 -29.44
N VAL A 56 12.26 -6.51 -30.22
CA VAL A 56 13.63 -6.18 -29.81
C VAL A 56 13.64 -5.32 -28.54
N PHE A 57 12.82 -4.27 -28.48
CA PHE A 57 12.71 -3.45 -27.27
C PHE A 57 12.20 -4.24 -26.06
N THR A 58 11.23 -5.13 -26.26
CA THR A 58 10.67 -5.96 -25.18
C THR A 58 11.71 -6.95 -24.66
N ILE A 59 12.46 -7.61 -25.55
CA ILE A 59 13.54 -8.53 -25.19
C ILE A 59 14.64 -7.80 -24.42
N LEU A 60 15.07 -6.62 -24.87
CA LEU A 60 16.06 -5.81 -24.16
C LEU A 60 15.57 -5.44 -22.75
N GLY A 61 14.29 -5.10 -22.61
CA GLY A 61 13.67 -4.85 -21.31
C GLY A 61 13.70 -6.07 -20.39
N VAL A 62 13.38 -7.26 -20.91
CA VAL A 62 13.41 -8.52 -20.15
C VAL A 62 14.82 -8.90 -19.75
N VAL A 63 15.81 -8.76 -20.64
CA VAL A 63 17.22 -9.00 -20.32
C VAL A 63 17.67 -8.05 -19.21
N THR A 64 17.33 -6.76 -19.32
CA THR A 64 17.65 -5.77 -18.28
C THR A 64 16.99 -6.12 -16.94
N ALA A 65 15.73 -6.57 -16.95
CA ALA A 65 15.05 -7.03 -15.74
C ALA A 65 15.74 -8.25 -15.11
N CYS A 66 16.17 -9.22 -15.92
CA CYS A 66 16.90 -10.40 -15.44
C CYS A 66 18.26 -10.05 -14.83
N LEU A 67 18.93 -9.01 -15.32
CA LEU A 67 20.19 -8.51 -14.74
C LEU A 67 19.97 -7.76 -13.43
N LEU A 68 18.87 -7.00 -13.33
CA LEU A 68 18.58 -6.15 -12.17
C LEU A 68 17.88 -6.88 -11.02
N VAL A 69 17.22 -8.00 -11.26
CA VAL A 69 16.42 -8.68 -10.22
C VAL A 69 17.26 -9.14 -9.03
N ASN A 70 18.45 -9.71 -9.24
CA ASN A 70 19.34 -10.17 -8.17
C ASN A 70 19.85 -9.04 -7.25
N PRO A 71 20.39 -7.91 -7.77
CA PRO A 71 20.78 -6.81 -6.91
C PRO A 71 19.59 -6.18 -6.19
N VAL A 72 18.41 -6.10 -6.83
CA VAL A 72 17.19 -5.61 -6.18
C VAL A 72 16.74 -6.54 -5.06
N LEU A 73 16.73 -7.86 -5.26
CA LEU A 73 16.41 -8.83 -4.20
C LEU A 73 17.37 -8.70 -3.01
N THR A 74 18.65 -8.46 -3.27
CA THR A 74 19.66 -8.28 -2.22
C THR A 74 19.40 -6.99 -1.43
N LEU A 75 19.16 -5.88 -2.13
CA LEU A 75 18.89 -4.56 -1.53
C LEU A 75 17.64 -4.58 -0.65
N PHE A 76 16.61 -5.32 -1.06
CA PHE A 76 15.32 -5.41 -0.36
C PHE A 76 15.15 -6.68 0.47
N SER A 77 16.23 -7.43 0.74
CA SER A 77 16.21 -8.69 1.50
C SER A 77 15.58 -8.57 2.90
N ARG A 78 15.62 -7.38 3.52
CA ARG A 78 14.97 -7.10 4.81
C ARG A 78 13.45 -6.98 4.74
N TYR A 79 12.90 -6.72 3.56
CA TYR A 79 11.47 -6.49 3.33
C TYR A 79 10.80 -7.67 2.59
N ILE A 80 11.58 -8.57 2.02
CA ILE A 80 11.12 -9.71 1.23
C ILE A 80 11.16 -10.97 2.11
N PRO A 81 10.11 -11.82 2.09
CA PRO A 81 10.12 -13.10 2.79
C PRO A 81 11.33 -13.97 2.40
N GLN A 82 11.88 -14.69 3.37
CA GLN A 82 12.98 -15.62 3.13
C GLN A 82 12.55 -16.74 2.17
N GLY A 83 13.43 -17.15 1.26
CA GLY A 83 13.19 -18.23 0.29
C GLY A 83 12.84 -17.78 -1.14
N ILE A 84 12.76 -16.47 -1.40
CA ILE A 84 12.59 -15.95 -2.77
C ILE A 84 13.97 -15.83 -3.43
N SER A 85 14.23 -16.70 -4.40
CA SER A 85 15.42 -16.68 -5.24
C SER A 85 15.06 -16.58 -6.71
N PHE A 86 15.78 -15.76 -7.46
CA PHE A 86 15.68 -15.72 -8.91
C PHE A 86 16.72 -16.66 -9.52
N SER A 87 16.28 -17.69 -10.25
CA SER A 87 17.16 -18.60 -10.98
C SER A 87 16.68 -18.75 -12.41
N LEU A 88 17.54 -18.44 -13.36
CA LEU A 88 17.28 -18.64 -14.79
C LEU A 88 17.16 -20.13 -15.16
N GLY A 89 17.60 -21.05 -14.30
CA GLY A 89 17.48 -22.49 -14.51
C GLY A 89 16.06 -23.05 -14.30
N ASP A 90 15.13 -22.25 -13.77
CA ASP A 90 13.75 -22.69 -13.59
C ASP A 90 12.96 -22.58 -14.90
N ALA A 91 12.58 -23.74 -15.45
CA ALA A 91 11.80 -23.83 -16.67
C ALA A 91 10.45 -23.10 -16.57
N ARG A 92 9.81 -23.06 -15.39
CA ARG A 92 8.53 -22.35 -15.19
C ARG A 92 8.70 -20.85 -15.35
N LEU A 93 9.79 -20.30 -14.82
CA LEU A 93 10.14 -18.89 -14.94
C LEU A 93 10.45 -18.53 -16.39
N MET A 94 11.21 -19.37 -17.10
CA MET A 94 11.51 -19.15 -18.53
C MET A 94 10.25 -19.16 -19.39
N VAL A 95 9.34 -20.12 -19.17
CA VAL A 95 8.05 -20.16 -19.88
C VAL A 95 7.22 -18.93 -19.57
N PHE A 96 7.18 -18.49 -18.31
CA PHE A 96 6.47 -17.27 -17.91
C PHE A 96 7.06 -16.00 -18.56
N LEU A 97 8.38 -15.85 -18.58
CA LEU A 97 9.08 -14.74 -19.24
C LEU A 97 8.86 -14.77 -20.76
N GLY A 98 8.88 -15.95 -21.38
CA GLY A 98 8.55 -16.11 -22.79
C GLY A 98 7.11 -15.66 -23.10
N ALA A 99 6.14 -16.15 -22.32
CA ALA A 99 4.73 -15.79 -22.45
C ALA A 99 4.50 -14.28 -22.29
N ILE A 100 5.11 -13.66 -21.27
CA ILE A 100 4.94 -12.22 -21.03
C ILE A 100 5.59 -11.37 -22.13
N THR A 101 6.73 -11.82 -22.68
CA THR A 101 7.41 -11.15 -23.79
C THR A 101 6.54 -11.15 -25.04
N VAL A 102 5.98 -12.31 -25.39
CA VAL A 102 5.09 -12.45 -26.55
C VAL A 102 3.82 -11.62 -26.37
N LEU A 103 3.17 -11.73 -25.20
CA LEU A 103 1.95 -10.99 -24.89
C LEU A 103 2.19 -9.47 -24.95
N THR A 104 3.26 -8.99 -24.32
CA THR A 104 3.62 -7.56 -24.30
C THR A 104 3.92 -7.05 -25.71
N THR A 105 4.68 -7.81 -26.50
CA THR A 105 5.00 -7.48 -27.89
C THR A 105 3.75 -7.38 -28.76
N LEU A 106 2.81 -8.32 -28.60
CA LEU A 106 1.55 -8.32 -29.34
C LEU A 106 0.69 -7.11 -28.97
N LEU A 107 0.47 -6.87 -27.67
CA LEU A 107 -0.36 -5.76 -27.18
C LEU A 107 0.24 -4.39 -27.54
N ALA A 108 1.55 -4.23 -27.34
CA ALA A 108 2.25 -2.97 -27.58
C ALA A 108 2.43 -2.68 -29.09
N GLY A 109 2.62 -3.70 -29.92
CA GLY A 109 2.84 -3.58 -31.36
C GLY A 109 1.55 -3.43 -32.17
N PHE A 110 0.43 -3.98 -31.69
CA PHE A 110 -0.84 -4.02 -32.43
C PHE A 110 -1.40 -2.62 -32.73
N TYR A 111 -1.43 -1.74 -31.73
CA TYR A 111 -2.02 -0.40 -31.89
C TYR A 111 -1.21 0.48 -32.84
N PRO A 112 0.12 0.66 -32.68
CA PRO A 112 0.94 1.43 -33.62
C PRO A 112 0.88 0.86 -35.04
N ALA A 113 0.84 -0.47 -35.22
CA ALA A 113 0.76 -1.09 -36.53
C ALA A 113 -0.54 -0.75 -37.25
N ARG A 114 -1.67 -0.71 -36.52
CA ARG A 114 -2.96 -0.31 -37.07
C ARG A 114 -3.00 1.17 -37.45
N VAL A 115 -2.44 2.04 -36.59
CA VAL A 115 -2.32 3.48 -36.89
C VAL A 115 -1.48 3.69 -38.15
N LEU A 116 -0.34 3.03 -38.27
CA LEU A 116 0.61 3.21 -39.36
C LEU A 116 0.12 2.68 -40.72
N THR A 117 -0.58 1.55 -40.71
CA THR A 117 -1.17 0.98 -41.93
C THR A 117 -2.32 1.83 -42.48
N SER A 118 -3.06 2.52 -41.60
CA SER A 118 -4.17 3.42 -41.96
C SER A 118 -3.76 4.76 -42.57
N LEU A 119 -2.49 5.18 -42.46
CA LEU A 119 -2.01 6.43 -43.05
C LEU A 119 -1.97 6.32 -44.59
N ILE A 120 -2.81 7.11 -45.25
CA ILE A 120 -2.92 7.19 -46.71
C ILE A 120 -1.71 7.98 -47.27
N PRO A 121 -0.93 7.42 -48.22
CA PRO A 121 0.32 8.03 -48.72
C PRO A 121 0.15 9.43 -49.34
N VAL A 122 -0.96 9.68 -50.03
CA VAL A 122 -1.17 10.88 -50.86
C VAL A 122 -1.26 12.19 -50.04
N LEU A 123 -1.74 12.12 -48.79
CA LEU A 123 -1.80 13.27 -47.88
C LEU A 123 -0.45 13.55 -47.20
N SER A 124 0.35 12.51 -46.94
CA SER A 124 1.65 12.64 -46.26
C SER A 124 2.72 13.35 -47.11
N LEU A 125 2.60 13.30 -48.45
CA LEU A 125 3.53 13.92 -49.40
C LEU A 125 3.19 15.39 -49.73
N LYS A 126 1.93 15.80 -49.56
CA LYS A 126 1.48 17.18 -49.86
C LYS A 126 1.71 18.18 -48.72
N GLY A 127 2.28 17.76 -47.57
CA GLY A 127 2.45 18.62 -46.39
C GLY A 127 1.13 19.03 -45.71
N ILE A 128 -0.01 18.72 -46.32
CA ILE A 128 -1.34 18.85 -45.75
C ILE A 128 -1.52 17.68 -44.79
N SER A 129 -0.99 17.85 -43.58
CA SER A 129 -1.37 17.04 -42.43
C SER A 129 -2.84 17.31 -42.12
N ASN A 130 -3.75 16.77 -42.94
CA ASN A 130 -5.12 16.61 -42.49
C ASN A 130 -5.03 15.55 -41.40
N THR A 131 -4.93 16.04 -40.16
CA THR A 131 -4.96 15.28 -38.92
C THR A 131 -6.00 14.19 -39.08
N GLY A 132 -5.55 12.94 -38.98
CA GLY A 132 -6.32 11.76 -39.36
C GLY A 132 -7.70 11.69 -38.74
N SER A 133 -8.55 10.82 -39.28
CA SER A 133 -9.93 10.57 -38.83
C SER A 133 -10.12 10.88 -37.34
N PRO A 134 -11.14 11.68 -36.97
CA PRO A 134 -11.36 12.16 -35.60
C PRO A 134 -11.37 11.06 -34.53
N SER A 135 -11.59 9.80 -34.92
CA SER A 135 -11.52 8.61 -34.05
C SER A 135 -10.12 8.25 -33.52
N ASN A 136 -9.05 8.48 -34.28
CA ASN A 136 -7.69 8.04 -33.88
C ASN A 136 -7.00 9.01 -32.91
N LEU A 137 -7.38 10.29 -32.90
CA LEU A 137 -6.84 11.29 -31.98
C LEU A 137 -7.46 11.18 -30.57
N GLY A 138 -8.73 10.78 -30.49
CA GLY A 138 -9.47 10.62 -29.22
C GLY A 138 -8.91 9.50 -28.34
N LEU A 139 -8.63 8.33 -28.92
CA LEU A 139 -8.06 7.19 -28.18
C LEU A 139 -6.69 7.53 -27.59
N ARG A 140 -5.79 8.17 -28.35
CA ARG A 140 -4.48 8.58 -27.83
C ARG A 140 -4.62 9.60 -26.69
N LYS A 141 -5.48 10.61 -26.84
CA LYS A 141 -5.75 11.57 -25.75
C LYS A 141 -6.27 10.85 -24.50
N GLY A 142 -7.20 9.90 -24.66
CA GLY A 142 -7.69 9.06 -23.57
C GLY A 142 -6.60 8.23 -22.90
N LEU A 143 -5.75 7.55 -23.68
CA LEU A 143 -4.62 6.76 -23.16
C LEU A 143 -3.61 7.63 -22.40
N ILE A 144 -3.31 8.83 -22.90
CA ILE A 144 -2.39 9.78 -22.25
C ILE A 144 -2.98 10.26 -20.92
N VAL A 145 -4.25 10.70 -20.93
CA VAL A 145 -4.93 11.16 -19.71
C VAL A 145 -5.00 10.03 -18.69
N PHE A 146 -5.38 8.81 -19.11
CA PHE A 146 -5.41 7.63 -18.25
C PHE A 146 -4.04 7.37 -17.60
N GLN A 147 -2.96 7.36 -18.40
CA GLN A 147 -1.61 7.14 -17.90
C GLN A 147 -1.21 8.18 -16.85
N PHE A 148 -1.41 9.47 -17.15
CA PHE A 148 -1.03 10.55 -16.23
C PHE A 148 -1.87 10.56 -14.96
N THR A 149 -3.19 10.34 -15.06
CA THR A 149 -4.08 10.24 -13.90
C THR A 149 -3.62 9.14 -12.96
N VAL A 150 -3.32 7.97 -13.52
CA VAL A 150 -2.86 6.83 -12.73
C VAL A 150 -1.51 7.12 -12.05
N SER A 151 -0.53 7.64 -12.80
CA SER A 151 0.77 8.02 -12.21
C SER A 151 0.60 9.04 -11.09
N LEU A 152 -0.30 10.01 -11.26
CA LEU A 152 -0.59 11.03 -10.25
C LEU A 152 -1.20 10.39 -8.98
N VAL A 153 -2.14 9.45 -9.13
CA VAL A 153 -2.71 8.71 -8.00
C VAL A 153 -1.64 7.94 -7.24
N PHE A 154 -0.69 7.29 -7.92
CA PHE A 154 0.42 6.59 -7.27
C PHE A 154 1.36 7.54 -6.53
N ILE A 155 1.70 8.69 -7.12
CA ILE A 155 2.54 9.71 -6.48
C ILE A 155 1.85 10.26 -5.23
N ILE A 156 0.58 10.67 -5.35
CA ILE A 156 -0.21 11.17 -4.22
C ILE A 156 -0.34 10.08 -3.15
N GLY A 157 -0.68 8.85 -3.54
CA GLY A 157 -0.81 7.73 -2.62
C GLY A 157 0.47 7.43 -1.85
N THR A 158 1.62 7.45 -2.53
CA THR A 158 2.94 7.28 -1.89
C THR A 158 3.23 8.41 -0.91
N PHE A 159 2.95 9.66 -1.30
CA PHE A 159 3.18 10.82 -0.43
C PHE A 159 2.27 10.82 0.80
N VAL A 160 0.98 10.51 0.61
CA VAL A 160 0.00 10.38 1.69
C VAL A 160 0.41 9.26 2.63
N MET A 161 0.78 8.08 2.11
CA MET A 161 1.23 6.95 2.93
C MET A 161 2.47 7.32 3.73
N ASN A 162 3.45 7.96 3.11
CA ASN A 162 4.66 8.40 3.81
C ASN A 162 4.34 9.42 4.91
N ARG A 163 3.45 10.38 4.62
CA ARG A 163 2.98 11.35 5.61
C ARG A 163 2.20 10.69 6.75
N GLN A 164 1.37 9.68 6.45
CA GLN A 164 0.64 8.92 7.46
C GLN A 164 1.58 8.12 8.35
N ILE A 165 2.56 7.41 7.79
CA ILE A 165 3.57 6.67 8.57
C ILE A 165 4.38 7.62 9.45
N SER A 166 4.80 8.77 8.92
CA SER A 166 5.50 9.79 9.69
C SER A 166 4.62 10.30 10.83
N TYR A 167 3.37 10.65 10.54
CA TYR A 167 2.41 11.11 11.54
C TYR A 167 2.18 10.07 12.64
N MET A 168 1.97 8.79 12.29
CA MET A 168 1.82 7.71 13.26
C MET A 168 3.06 7.47 14.13
N ARG A 169 4.25 7.84 13.65
CA ARG A 169 5.51 7.71 14.40
C ARG A 169 5.78 8.91 15.30
N THR A 170 5.49 10.13 14.84
CA THR A 170 5.87 11.37 15.54
C THR A 170 4.72 12.03 16.30
N ALA A 171 3.46 11.67 16.02
CA ALA A 171 2.33 12.17 16.78
C ALA A 171 2.51 11.77 18.25
N ASP A 172 2.26 12.72 19.15
CA ASP A 172 2.21 12.44 20.57
C ASP A 172 1.03 11.51 20.83
N LYS A 173 1.34 10.28 21.23
CA LYS A 173 0.34 9.24 21.51
C LYS A 173 -0.23 9.38 22.92
N GLY A 174 0.32 10.25 23.76
CA GLY A 174 -0.04 10.39 25.17
C GLY A 174 0.54 9.29 26.07
N PHE A 175 1.35 8.37 25.52
CA PHE A 175 2.08 7.34 26.26
C PHE A 175 3.41 7.02 25.58
N LYS A 176 4.39 6.58 26.37
CA LYS A 176 5.71 6.18 25.86
C LYS A 176 5.70 4.70 25.45
N THR A 177 6.22 4.41 24.26
CA THR A 177 6.39 3.03 23.76
C THR A 177 7.86 2.67 23.50
N ASP A 178 8.77 3.54 23.92
CA ASP A 178 10.19 3.38 23.66
C ASP A 178 10.74 2.16 24.44
N ALA A 179 11.36 1.23 23.71
CA ALA A 179 12.01 0.03 24.27
C ALA A 179 11.09 -0.91 25.08
N ILE A 180 9.79 -0.92 24.80
CA ILE A 180 8.86 -1.88 25.41
C ILE A 180 8.83 -3.17 24.60
N LEU A 181 9.19 -4.29 25.23
CA LEU A 181 9.09 -5.61 24.64
C LEU A 181 7.83 -6.31 25.16
N THR A 182 6.85 -6.53 24.29
CA THR A 182 5.66 -7.32 24.61
C THR A 182 5.95 -8.79 24.33
N VAL A 183 5.80 -9.64 25.34
CA VAL A 183 5.75 -11.08 25.14
C VAL A 183 4.31 -11.53 25.18
N GLN A 184 3.84 -12.11 24.08
CA GLN A 184 2.50 -12.67 23.98
C GLN A 184 2.54 -14.17 24.25
N ASN A 185 1.44 -14.70 24.79
CA ASN A 185 1.15 -16.14 24.82
C ASN A 185 1.98 -17.00 25.79
N TRP A 186 2.17 -16.52 27.02
CA TRP A 186 2.53 -17.38 28.15
C TRP A 186 1.24 -17.72 28.92
N GLY A 187 0.96 -19.02 29.12
CA GLY A 187 -0.37 -19.56 29.45
C GLY A 187 -1.15 -18.94 30.61
N ASP A 188 -2.43 -19.31 30.71
CA ASP A 188 -3.49 -18.67 31.52
C ASP A 188 -3.33 -18.71 33.05
N GLU A 189 -2.26 -19.28 33.59
CA GLU A 189 -2.06 -19.34 35.05
C GLU A 189 -1.58 -17.98 35.60
N HIS A 190 -2.54 -17.18 36.07
CA HIS A 190 -2.34 -15.87 36.69
C HIS A 190 -1.23 -15.85 37.77
N ASP A 191 -1.16 -16.88 38.63
CA ASP A 191 -0.19 -16.92 39.72
C ASP A 191 1.26 -17.12 39.23
N LYS A 192 1.45 -17.96 38.22
CA LYS A 192 2.77 -18.15 37.59
C LYS A 192 3.20 -16.90 36.84
N MET A 193 2.24 -16.18 36.27
CA MET A 193 2.46 -14.93 35.56
C MET A 193 2.93 -13.79 36.49
N LYS A 194 2.33 -13.67 37.68
CA LYS A 194 2.79 -12.72 38.71
C LYS A 194 4.21 -13.02 39.15
N LEU A 195 4.55 -14.29 39.36
CA LEU A 195 5.90 -14.72 39.74
C LEU A 195 6.92 -14.47 38.63
N LEU A 196 6.52 -14.65 37.36
CA LEU A 196 7.35 -14.35 36.20
C LEU A 196 7.71 -12.86 36.15
N VAL A 197 6.73 -11.98 36.31
CA VAL A 197 6.96 -10.52 36.34
C VAL A 197 7.94 -10.14 37.45
N GLN A 198 7.82 -10.74 38.63
CA GLN A 198 8.77 -10.50 39.72
C GLN A 198 10.19 -10.97 39.38
N LYS A 199 10.35 -12.10 38.67
CA LYS A 199 11.67 -12.58 38.24
C LYS A 199 12.26 -11.71 37.12
N VAL A 200 11.45 -11.30 36.15
CA VAL A 200 11.87 -10.46 35.03
C VAL A 200 12.34 -9.09 35.54
N LYS A 201 11.66 -8.51 36.53
CA LYS A 201 12.09 -7.27 37.20
C LYS A 201 13.46 -7.35 37.85
N LYS A 202 13.93 -8.55 38.22
CA LYS A 202 15.25 -8.75 38.84
C LYS A 202 16.37 -8.91 37.81
N LEU A 203 16.06 -9.00 36.52
CA LEU A 203 17.07 -9.14 35.48
C LEU A 203 17.78 -7.80 35.24
N PRO A 204 19.12 -7.80 35.11
CA PRO A 204 19.87 -6.61 34.77
C PRO A 204 19.48 -6.12 33.37
N GLY A 205 19.14 -4.82 33.26
CA GLY A 205 18.70 -4.20 32.01
C GLY A 205 17.17 -4.07 31.84
N VAL A 206 16.38 -4.55 32.80
CA VAL A 206 14.91 -4.36 32.83
C VAL A 206 14.58 -3.22 33.80
N ASP A 207 13.95 -2.15 33.31
CA ASP A 207 13.53 -1.00 34.13
C ASP A 207 12.24 -1.30 34.91
N ASP A 208 11.21 -1.84 34.23
CA ASP A 208 9.97 -2.29 34.87
C ASP A 208 9.29 -3.39 34.02
N ALA A 209 8.32 -4.08 34.61
CA ALA A 209 7.49 -5.08 33.93
C ALA A 209 6.06 -5.05 34.48
N VAL A 210 5.08 -5.19 33.59
CA VAL A 210 3.65 -5.15 33.93
C VAL A 210 2.90 -6.29 33.26
N LEU A 211 1.79 -6.68 33.88
CA LEU A 211 0.81 -7.57 33.27
C LEU A 211 -0.26 -6.75 32.59
N GLN A 212 -0.53 -7.11 31.34
CA GLN A 212 -1.57 -6.50 30.54
C GLN A 212 -2.18 -7.57 29.65
N ARG A 213 -3.47 -7.43 29.40
CA ARG A 213 -4.18 -8.27 28.44
C ARG A 213 -4.01 -7.73 27.03
N ASP A 214 -4.13 -6.40 26.89
CA ASP A 214 -4.13 -5.72 25.60
C ASP A 214 -3.13 -4.55 25.62
N ASN A 215 -2.32 -4.45 24.56
CA ASN A 215 -1.42 -3.31 24.38
C ASN A 215 -2.23 -2.03 24.11
N PRO A 216 -1.75 -0.83 24.55
CA PRO A 216 -2.35 0.45 24.20
C PRO A 216 -2.52 0.65 22.69
N MET A 217 -1.59 0.11 21.88
CA MET A 217 -1.69 0.04 20.41
C MET A 217 -1.53 -1.40 19.93
N GLY A 218 -2.54 -2.22 20.19
CA GLY A 218 -2.61 -3.59 19.68
C GLY A 218 -3.30 -3.65 18.31
N PHE A 219 -2.94 -4.64 17.50
CA PHE A 219 -3.68 -4.95 16.27
C PHE A 219 -5.02 -5.68 16.54
N ALA A 220 -5.13 -6.32 17.71
CA ALA A 220 -6.37 -6.94 18.17
C ALA A 220 -7.03 -6.01 19.18
N GLU A 221 -8.19 -5.48 18.81
CA GLU A 221 -8.99 -4.63 19.68
C GLU A 221 -10.34 -5.29 19.89
N THR A 222 -10.74 -5.44 21.15
CA THR A 222 -12.07 -5.91 21.50
C THR A 222 -12.95 -4.68 21.66
N SER A 223 -13.89 -4.47 20.73
CA SER A 223 -14.94 -3.48 20.93
C SER A 223 -16.00 -4.06 21.85
N GLN A 224 -16.53 -3.21 22.72
CA GLN A 224 -17.63 -3.52 23.61
C GLN A 224 -18.61 -2.35 23.57
N ARG A 225 -19.90 -2.68 23.68
CA ARG A 225 -20.93 -1.65 23.86
C ARG A 225 -20.98 -1.27 25.33
N LEU A 226 -20.86 0.01 25.60
CA LEU A 226 -21.00 0.60 26.92
C LEU A 226 -22.25 1.46 26.92
N GLU A 227 -23.22 1.07 27.73
CA GLU A 227 -24.37 1.90 28.05
C GLU A 227 -23.99 2.86 29.18
N TYR A 228 -24.21 4.15 28.96
CA TYR A 228 -23.90 5.18 29.95
C TYR A 228 -25.16 5.97 30.31
N LYS A 229 -25.33 6.22 31.61
CA LYS A 229 -26.34 7.14 32.15
C LYS A 229 -25.69 8.44 32.58
N GLY A 230 -25.52 9.35 31.62
CA GLY A 230 -25.03 10.72 31.82
C GLY A 230 -26.13 11.77 31.63
N GLU A 231 -25.77 12.95 31.11
CA GLU A 231 -26.75 13.98 30.68
C GLU A 231 -27.53 13.58 29.42
N ARG A 232 -27.03 12.58 28.68
CA ARG A 232 -27.74 11.90 27.58
C ARG A 232 -27.64 10.40 27.84
N GLU A 233 -28.73 9.68 27.62
CA GLU A 233 -28.72 8.22 27.55
C GLU A 233 -28.33 7.80 26.12
N GLY A 234 -27.40 6.86 26.00
CA GLY A 234 -26.92 6.37 24.70
C GLY A 234 -26.02 5.15 24.80
N GLU A 235 -25.84 4.48 23.67
CA GLU A 235 -24.88 3.39 23.49
C GLU A 235 -23.61 3.95 22.83
N LEU A 236 -22.44 3.64 23.40
CA LEU A 236 -21.15 3.91 22.79
C LEU A 236 -20.40 2.59 22.57
N GLU A 237 -19.89 2.43 21.36
CA GLU A 237 -18.92 1.36 21.09
C GLU A 237 -17.54 1.85 21.54
N VAL A 238 -17.00 1.20 22.58
CA VAL A 238 -15.72 1.54 23.19
C VAL A 238 -14.76 0.36 23.06
N ILE A 239 -13.48 0.66 22.95
CA ILE A 239 -12.44 -0.35 23.03
C ILE A 239 -11.96 -0.42 24.47
N MET A 240 -12.22 -1.54 25.14
CA MET A 240 -11.74 -1.76 26.50
C MET A 240 -10.32 -2.30 26.47
N LYS A 241 -9.48 -1.75 27.35
CA LYS A 241 -8.11 -2.23 27.59
C LYS A 241 -7.98 -2.59 29.05
N THR A 242 -7.58 -3.83 29.33
CA THR A 242 -7.41 -4.32 30.70
C THR A 242 -5.92 -4.41 31.04
N GLY A 243 -5.54 -3.78 32.14
CA GLY A 243 -4.18 -3.79 32.67
C GLY A 243 -4.16 -3.69 34.19
N ASP A 244 -3.03 -4.06 34.78
CA ASP A 244 -2.78 -3.93 36.22
C ASP A 244 -2.68 -2.46 36.67
N GLU A 245 -2.69 -2.17 37.97
CA GLU A 245 -2.57 -0.83 38.55
C GLU A 245 -1.35 -0.05 38.02
N ARG A 246 -0.30 -0.80 37.64
CA ARG A 246 0.94 -0.24 37.10
C ARG A 246 0.87 0.13 35.61
N PHE A 247 -0.23 -0.14 34.92
CA PHE A 247 -0.36 0.10 33.49
C PHE A 247 -0.15 1.58 33.11
N ILE A 248 -0.88 2.49 33.76
CA ILE A 248 -0.76 3.94 33.54
C ILE A 248 0.66 4.47 33.85
N PRO A 249 1.26 4.20 35.04
CA PRO A 249 2.60 4.68 35.34
C PRO A 249 3.70 4.04 34.48
N PHE A 250 3.56 2.76 34.09
CA PHE A 250 4.51 2.07 33.20
C PHE A 250 4.59 2.74 31.82
N TYR A 251 3.42 3.05 31.24
CA TYR A 251 3.32 3.77 29.98
C TYR A 251 3.55 5.28 30.11
N LYS A 252 3.78 5.78 31.34
CA LYS A 252 3.92 7.21 31.68
C LYS A 252 2.78 8.05 31.13
N MET A 253 1.57 7.50 31.17
CA MET A 253 0.35 8.18 30.76
C MET A 253 0.02 9.32 31.72
N LYS A 254 -0.36 10.49 31.18
CA LYS A 254 -0.74 11.65 31.98
C LYS A 254 -2.22 11.57 32.37
N LEU A 255 -2.50 11.46 33.67
CA LEU A 255 -3.85 11.62 34.20
C LEU A 255 -4.20 13.12 34.25
N VAL A 256 -5.27 13.51 33.55
CA VAL A 256 -5.73 14.90 33.47
C VAL A 256 -6.71 15.24 34.60
N ALA A 257 -7.52 14.27 35.03
CA ALA A 257 -8.45 14.38 36.15
C ALA A 257 -8.66 13.00 36.81
N GLY A 258 -9.00 12.99 38.11
CA GLY A 258 -9.28 11.76 38.87
C GLY A 258 -8.05 11.07 39.43
N ARG A 259 -8.17 9.76 39.70
CA ARG A 259 -7.14 8.91 40.30
C ARG A 259 -6.89 7.67 39.44
N ASN A 260 -5.72 7.06 39.58
CA ASN A 260 -5.44 5.75 38.98
C ASN A 260 -6.28 4.64 39.65
N ILE A 261 -6.48 3.53 38.93
CA ILE A 261 -7.21 2.35 39.44
C ILE A 261 -6.43 1.77 40.62
N LEU A 262 -7.15 1.46 41.70
CA LEU A 262 -6.61 0.76 42.88
C LEU A 262 -6.82 -0.75 42.75
N GLY A 263 -5.88 -1.53 43.30
CA GLY A 263 -5.99 -2.98 43.39
C GLY A 263 -7.18 -3.40 44.20
N SER A 264 -8.18 -3.94 43.53
CA SER A 264 -9.37 -4.54 44.13
C SER A 264 -9.78 -5.74 43.29
N ASP A 265 -10.20 -6.82 43.95
CA ASP A 265 -10.67 -8.05 43.28
C ASP A 265 -11.97 -7.83 42.47
N SER A 266 -12.67 -6.71 42.72
CA SER A 266 -13.84 -6.27 41.95
C SER A 266 -13.53 -4.98 41.19
N ALA A 267 -13.66 -5.01 39.86
CA ALA A 267 -13.52 -3.85 39.00
C ALA A 267 -14.69 -2.88 39.19
N SER A 268 -14.57 -1.97 40.16
CA SER A 268 -15.57 -0.93 40.44
C SER A 268 -15.25 0.41 39.76
N GLU A 269 -14.11 0.52 39.09
CA GLU A 269 -13.59 1.77 38.53
C GLU A 269 -13.12 1.57 37.09
N MET A 270 -13.43 2.53 36.22
CA MET A 270 -12.97 2.56 34.83
C MET A 270 -12.30 3.90 34.55
N ILE A 271 -11.21 3.88 33.79
CA ILE A 271 -10.55 5.08 33.28
C ILE A 271 -10.90 5.25 31.82
N VAL A 272 -11.39 6.43 31.48
CA VAL A 272 -11.78 6.81 30.12
C VAL A 272 -10.82 7.86 29.56
N ASN A 273 -10.60 7.84 28.24
CA ASN A 273 -9.85 8.90 27.57
C ASN A 273 -10.73 10.13 27.30
N GLU A 274 -10.11 11.25 26.94
CA GLU A 274 -10.82 12.50 26.65
C GLU A 274 -11.82 12.36 25.50
N SER A 275 -11.52 11.54 24.49
CA SER A 275 -12.41 11.30 23.36
C SER A 275 -13.70 10.60 23.79
N CYS A 276 -13.62 9.61 24.67
CA CYS A 276 -14.75 8.90 25.23
C CYS A 276 -15.55 9.81 26.17
N ALA A 277 -14.89 10.59 27.03
CA ALA A 277 -15.57 11.59 27.88
C ALA A 277 -16.36 12.60 27.05
N ARG A 278 -15.77 13.12 25.98
CA ARG A 278 -16.44 14.04 25.05
C ARG A 278 -17.61 13.39 24.31
N ALA A 279 -17.46 12.13 23.89
CA ALA A 279 -18.53 11.37 23.23
C ALA A 279 -19.72 11.12 24.16
N MET A 280 -19.47 10.93 25.47
CA MET A 280 -20.51 10.82 26.50
C MET A 280 -21.19 12.16 26.84
N GLY A 281 -20.73 13.28 26.27
CA GLY A 281 -21.29 14.61 26.50
C GLY A 281 -20.60 15.43 27.59
N TYR A 282 -19.44 15.00 28.10
CA TYR A 282 -18.65 15.76 29.07
C TYR A 282 -17.52 16.53 28.37
N PRO A 283 -17.66 17.85 28.12
CA PRO A 283 -16.63 18.65 27.47
C PRO A 283 -15.40 18.87 28.36
N ASN A 284 -15.57 18.89 29.70
CA ASN A 284 -14.47 18.96 30.65
C ASN A 284 -14.17 17.58 31.25
N PRO A 285 -12.91 17.12 31.25
CA PRO A 285 -12.52 15.83 31.82
C PRO A 285 -12.85 15.65 33.31
N ALA A 286 -12.91 16.74 34.08
CA ALA A 286 -13.23 16.70 35.50
C ALA A 286 -14.71 16.31 35.78
N ASP A 287 -15.63 16.65 34.88
CA ASP A 287 -17.07 16.44 35.06
C ASP A 287 -17.46 14.96 34.87
N ALA A 288 -16.60 14.18 34.20
CA ALA A 288 -16.76 12.74 34.02
C ALA A 288 -16.35 11.92 35.27
N VAL A 289 -15.64 12.52 36.23
CA VAL A 289 -15.15 11.81 37.41
C VAL A 289 -16.30 11.55 38.39
N GLY A 290 -16.46 10.29 38.81
CA GLY A 290 -17.49 9.88 39.76
C GLY A 290 -18.87 9.59 39.14
N LYS A 291 -18.96 9.51 37.81
CA LYS A 291 -20.16 9.03 37.11
C LYS A 291 -20.15 7.50 37.03
N PHE A 292 -21.34 6.91 37.13
CA PHE A 292 -21.51 5.46 37.12
C PHE A 292 -21.92 4.95 35.74
N PHE A 293 -21.31 3.84 35.32
CA PHE A 293 -21.76 3.05 34.20
C PHE A 293 -22.81 2.04 34.69
N GLN A 294 -23.78 1.68 33.84
CA GLN A 294 -24.65 0.56 34.19
C GLN A 294 -23.82 -0.73 34.21
N PRO A 295 -23.97 -1.58 35.25
CA PRO A 295 -23.33 -2.88 35.26
C PRO A 295 -23.86 -3.69 34.08
N MET A 296 -22.95 -4.31 33.35
CA MET A 296 -23.26 -5.21 32.23
C MET A 296 -24.29 -6.27 32.68
N GLN A 297 -25.30 -6.52 31.83
CA GLN A 297 -26.00 -7.80 31.84
C GLN A 297 -25.21 -8.83 31.01
#